data_AF-A0A7C9CI74-F1
#
_entry.id   AF-A0A7C9CI74-F1
#
_cell.length_a   1.000
_cell.length_b   1.000
_cell.length_c   1.000
_cell.angle_alpha   90.00
_cell.angle_beta   90.00
_cell.angle_gamma   90.00
#
_symmetry.space_group_name_H-M   'P 1'
#
loop_
_entity.id
_entity.type
_entity.pdbx_description
1 polymer ?
#
loop_
_entity_poly.entity_id
_entity_poly.type
_entity_poly.pdbx_seq_one_letter_code
_entity_poly.pdbx_strand_id
1 'polypeptide(L)'
;MGGYFILNGLERLIRLVIMPKRNYPMSMVRNSFRARREGYSDKAVVIRCVREDQSAVTVKLYYLNNGSARVGFWIGGREFLLPVGVALKALVDATDHEIYVALTCSYNE
;
A
#
# COMPACT_ATOMS: atom_id res chain seq x y z
N MET A 1 -15.90 -36.10 4.10
CA MET A 1 -14.95 -34.99 4.29
C MET A 1 -15.67 -33.70 3.94
N GLY A 2 -15.60 -32.66 4.78
CA GLY A 2 -16.34 -31.39 4.61
C GLY A 2 -15.48 -30.25 4.04
N GLY A 3 -15.93 -29.00 4.21
CA GLY A 3 -15.21 -27.80 3.72
C GLY A 3 -15.76 -27.20 2.42
N TYR A 4 -16.97 -27.57 2.03
CA TYR A 4 -17.71 -27.05 0.88
C TYR A 4 -19.08 -26.52 1.33
N PHE A 5 -19.71 -25.75 0.47
CA PHE A 5 -21.03 -25.16 0.64
C PHE A 5 -22.03 -25.88 -0.26
N ILE A 6 -23.28 -26.05 0.18
CA ILE A 6 -24.36 -26.56 -0.65
C ILE A 6 -25.20 -25.37 -1.12
N LEU A 7 -25.28 -25.18 -2.44
CA LEU A 7 -26.06 -24.13 -3.09
C LEU A 7 -27.03 -24.79 -4.07
N ASN A 8 -28.32 -24.78 -3.73
CA ASN A 8 -29.40 -25.41 -4.53
C ASN A 8 -29.12 -26.89 -4.89
N GLY A 9 -28.63 -27.67 -3.93
CA GLY A 9 -28.30 -29.09 -4.14
C GLY A 9 -26.94 -29.35 -4.81
N LEU A 10 -26.17 -28.30 -5.14
CA LEU A 10 -24.82 -28.43 -5.69
C LEU A 10 -23.76 -28.13 -4.64
N GLU A 11 -22.76 -28.99 -4.55
CA GLU A 11 -21.58 -28.76 -3.71
C GLU A 11 -20.62 -27.77 -4.40
N ARG A 12 -20.21 -26.73 -3.68
CA ARG A 12 -19.32 -25.66 -4.15
C ARG A 12 -18.22 -25.38 -3.15
N LEU A 13 -17.01 -25.09 -3.61
CA LEU A 13 -15.89 -24.75 -2.74
C LEU A 13 -15.39 -23.33 -3.04
N ILE A 14 -14.91 -22.62 -2.01
CA ILE A 14 -14.21 -21.34 -2.19
C ILE A 14 -12.73 -21.64 -2.38
N ARG A 15 -12.19 -21.35 -3.56
CA ARG A 15 -10.78 -21.59 -3.87
C ARG A 15 -9.88 -20.69 -3.03
N LEU A 16 -8.86 -21.28 -2.40
CA LEU A 16 -7.80 -20.53 -1.72
C LEU A 16 -6.96 -19.75 -2.74
N VAL A 17 -6.66 -18.49 -2.42
CA VAL A 17 -5.88 -17.58 -3.27
C VAL A 17 -4.62 -17.13 -2.55
N ILE A 18 -3.49 -17.16 -3.25
CA ILE A 18 -2.22 -16.62 -2.74
C ILE A 18 -2.27 -15.10 -2.86
N MET A 19 -2.02 -14.41 -1.74
CA MET A 19 -2.03 -12.95 -1.64
C MET A 19 -0.67 -12.43 -1.15
N PRO A 20 -0.36 -11.14 -1.39
CA PRO A 20 0.81 -10.48 -0.80
C PRO A 20 0.89 -10.68 0.71
N LYS A 21 2.11 -10.85 1.23
CA LYS A 21 2.37 -11.02 2.67
C LYS A 21 1.72 -9.88 3.47
N ARG A 22 0.97 -10.23 4.51
CA ARG A 22 0.29 -9.27 5.40
C ARG A 22 1.30 -8.44 6.18
N ASN A 23 1.01 -7.14 6.34
CA ASN A 23 1.74 -6.21 7.22
C ASN A 23 3.26 -6.19 6.99
N TYR A 24 3.68 -6.37 5.73
CA TYR A 24 5.09 -6.35 5.33
C TYR A 24 5.28 -5.39 4.16
N PRO A 25 6.09 -4.33 4.30
CA PRO A 25 6.36 -3.40 3.20
C PRO A 25 7.25 -4.08 2.16
N MET A 26 6.78 -4.13 0.92
CA MET A 26 7.54 -4.68 -0.21
C MET A 26 7.95 -3.58 -1.18
N SER A 27 9.25 -3.49 -1.44
CA SER A 27 9.76 -2.72 -2.57
C SER A 27 9.40 -3.43 -3.88
N MET A 28 8.87 -2.68 -4.84
CA MET A 28 8.45 -3.20 -6.14
C MET A 28 8.93 -2.28 -7.26
N VAL A 29 9.40 -2.90 -8.35
CA VAL A 29 9.69 -2.23 -9.62
C VAL A 29 8.72 -2.76 -10.67
N ARG A 30 7.85 -1.90 -11.20
CA ARG A 30 6.81 -2.28 -12.17
C ARG A 30 6.56 -1.14 -13.17
N ASN A 31 6.62 -1.48 -14.46
CA ASN A 31 6.31 -0.54 -15.55
C ASN A 31 4.89 0.05 -15.47
N SER A 32 3.95 -0.69 -14.89
CA SER A 32 2.57 -0.22 -14.69
C SER A 32 2.45 0.96 -13.72
N PHE A 33 3.46 1.22 -12.88
CA PHE A 33 3.46 2.41 -12.01
C PHE A 33 3.77 3.68 -12.81
N ARG A 34 4.71 3.59 -13.76
CA ARG A 34 5.03 4.69 -14.68
C ARG A 34 3.84 5.06 -15.57
N ALA A 35 3.06 4.07 -16.01
CA ALA A 35 1.87 4.29 -16.84
C ALA A 35 0.70 4.96 -16.10
N ARG A 36 0.77 5.11 -14.78
CA ARG A 36 -0.36 5.58 -13.96
C ARG A 36 -0.65 7.07 -14.17
N ARG A 37 0.40 7.90 -14.14
CA ARG A 37 0.36 9.35 -14.38
C ARG A 37 1.74 9.83 -14.81
N GLU A 38 1.76 10.95 -15.52
CA GLU A 38 2.99 11.65 -15.87
C GLU A 38 3.80 12.01 -14.61
N GLY A 39 5.12 11.88 -14.68
CA GLY A 39 6.03 12.14 -13.56
C GLY A 39 6.20 10.97 -12.57
N TYR A 40 5.46 9.87 -12.70
CA TYR A 40 5.66 8.68 -11.87
C TYR A 40 6.87 7.86 -12.36
N SER A 41 7.61 7.29 -11.42
CA SER A 41 8.63 6.28 -11.71
C SER A 41 8.02 4.87 -11.75
N ASP A 42 8.85 3.89 -12.08
CA ASP A 42 8.55 2.46 -11.99
C ASP A 42 8.69 1.90 -10.57
N LYS A 43 9.09 2.71 -9.58
CA LYS A 43 9.37 2.29 -8.21
C LYS A 43 8.24 2.65 -7.25
N ALA A 44 7.83 1.69 -6.43
CA ALA A 44 6.92 1.93 -5.32
C ALA A 44 7.16 0.95 -4.17
N VAL A 45 6.82 1.37 -2.95
CA VAL A 45 6.69 0.47 -1.80
C VAL A 45 5.21 0.16 -1.61
N VAL A 46 4.87 -1.13 -1.51
CA VAL A 46 3.48 -1.59 -1.36
C VAL A 46 3.36 -2.39 -0.07
N ILE A 47 2.34 -2.07 0.73
CA ILE A 47 2.01 -2.80 1.95
C ILE A 47 0.54 -3.18 1.95
N ARG A 48 0.27 -4.45 2.27
CA ARG A 48 -1.09 -4.95 2.52
C ARG A 48 -1.34 -4.90 4.04
N CYS A 49 -2.02 -3.86 4.49
CA CYS A 49 -2.42 -3.68 5.89
C CYS A 49 -3.66 -4.52 6.16
N VAL A 50 -3.59 -5.43 7.11
CA VAL A 50 -4.69 -6.34 7.49
C VAL A 50 -5.11 -6.06 8.92
N ARG A 51 -6.40 -5.84 9.14
CA ARG A 51 -7.01 -5.62 10.46
C ARG A 51 -7.32 -6.97 11.13
N GLU A 52 -7.71 -6.93 12.40
CA GLU A 52 -8.04 -8.12 13.19
C GLU A 52 -9.22 -8.92 12.59
N ASP A 53 -10.19 -8.22 11.98
CA ASP A 53 -11.34 -8.78 11.26
C ASP A 53 -11.00 -9.39 9.88
N GLN A 54 -9.72 -9.50 9.54
CA GLN A 54 -9.19 -9.97 8.24
C GLN A 54 -9.53 -9.08 7.03
N SER A 55 -10.20 -7.94 7.22
CA SER A 55 -10.31 -6.92 6.18
C SER A 55 -8.93 -6.33 5.89
N ALA A 56 -8.70 -5.96 4.62
CA ALA A 56 -7.39 -5.50 4.18
C ALA A 56 -7.47 -4.27 3.28
N VAL A 57 -6.53 -3.35 3.49
CA VAL A 57 -6.30 -2.19 2.64
C VAL A 57 -4.87 -2.25 2.11
N THR A 58 -4.72 -2.07 0.80
CA THR A 58 -3.40 -1.96 0.19
C THR A 58 -3.02 -0.49 0.09
N VAL A 59 -1.92 -0.12 0.75
CA VAL A 59 -1.32 1.21 0.69
C VAL A 59 -0.08 1.14 -0.20
N LYS A 60 0.11 2.14 -1.05
CA LYS A 60 1.22 2.23 -2.00
C LYS A 60 1.91 3.58 -1.88
N LEU A 61 3.23 3.57 -1.70
CA LEU A 61 4.06 4.76 -1.71
C LEU A 61 4.79 4.82 -3.06
N TYR A 62 4.40 5.76 -3.91
CA TYR A 62 4.98 5.97 -5.23
C TYR A 62 6.13 6.95 -5.17
N TYR A 63 7.24 6.61 -5.82
CA TYR A 63 8.33 7.55 -6.06
C TYR A 63 8.11 8.26 -7.40
N LEU A 64 8.24 9.58 -7.41
CA LEU A 64 8.09 10.41 -8.59
C LEU A 64 9.47 10.86 -9.09
N ASN A 65 9.57 11.12 -10.39
CA ASN A 65 10.83 11.50 -11.04
C ASN A 65 11.34 12.88 -10.59
N ASN A 66 10.47 13.71 -9.99
CA ASN A 66 10.84 14.99 -9.39
C ASN A 66 11.38 14.87 -7.95
N GLY A 67 11.63 13.66 -7.45
CA GLY A 67 12.13 13.41 -6.10
C GLY A 67 11.05 13.44 -5.01
N SER A 68 9.79 13.71 -5.33
CA SER A 68 8.69 13.65 -4.38
C SER A 68 8.09 12.24 -4.24
N ALA A 69 7.29 12.02 -3.20
CA ALA A 69 6.56 10.78 -3.02
C ALA A 69 5.06 11.01 -2.75
N ARG A 70 4.24 10.08 -3.26
CA ARG A 70 2.77 10.10 -3.13
C ARG A 70 2.30 8.82 -2.45
N VAL A 71 1.48 8.96 -1.41
CA VAL A 71 0.81 7.83 -0.77
C VAL A 71 -0.56 7.61 -1.42
N GLY A 72 -0.83 6.37 -1.80
CA GLY A 72 -2.04 5.93 -2.48
C GLY A 72 -2.79 4.85 -1.71
N PHE A 73 -4.10 5.00 -1.59
CA PHE A 73 -4.98 4.02 -0.95
C PHE A 73 -6.37 4.01 -1.62
N TRP A 74 -7.09 2.90 -1.49
CA TRP A 74 -8.38 2.67 -2.16
C TRP A 74 -9.53 2.81 -1.18
N ILE A 75 -10.54 3.61 -1.54
CA ILE A 75 -11.79 3.78 -0.78
C ILE A 75 -12.94 3.86 -1.79
N GLY A 76 -14.01 3.08 -1.58
CA GLY A 76 -15.23 3.16 -2.41
C GLY A 76 -14.98 2.92 -3.90
N GLY A 77 -14.05 2.03 -4.26
CA GLY A 77 -13.72 1.73 -5.66
C GLY A 77 -12.88 2.81 -6.36
N ARG A 78 -12.41 3.83 -5.63
CA ARG A 78 -11.55 4.88 -6.16
C ARG A 78 -10.22 4.92 -5.40
N GLU A 79 -9.16 5.24 -6.13
CA GLU A 79 -7.84 5.47 -5.53
C GLU A 79 -7.65 6.95 -5.22
N PHE A 80 -7.26 7.24 -3.99
CA PHE A 80 -6.87 8.57 -3.54
C PHE A 80 -5.35 8.65 -3.43
N LEU A 81 -4.78 9.78 -3.82
CA LEU A 81 -3.34 10.03 -3.86
C LEU A 81 -3.02 11.33 -3.13
N LEU A 82 -2.29 11.23 -2.02
CA LEU A 82 -1.88 12.37 -1.20
C LEU A 82 -0.36 12.57 -1.26
N PRO A 83 0.15 13.81 -1.19
CA PRO A 83 1.56 14.05 -0.91
C PRO A 83 1.94 13.41 0.43
N VAL A 84 3.07 12.69 0.48
CA VAL A 84 3.47 11.95 1.69
C VAL A 84 3.63 12.87 2.90
N GLY A 85 4.20 14.06 2.73
CA GLY A 85 4.39 15.01 3.83
C GLY A 85 3.08 15.48 4.47
N VAL A 86 2.02 15.65 3.67
CA VAL A 86 0.69 16.01 4.19
C VAL A 86 0.12 14.86 5.03
N ALA A 87 0.26 13.62 4.55
CA ALA A 87 -0.21 12.45 5.31
C ALA A 87 0.56 12.28 6.62
N LEU A 88 1.89 12.48 6.63
CA LEU A 88 2.71 12.38 7.82
C LEU A 88 2.31 13.42 8.89
N LYS A 89 2.22 14.69 8.51
CA LYS A 89 1.80 15.78 9.42
C LYS A 89 0.37 15.64 9.93
N ALA A 90 -0.50 14.96 9.18
CA ALA A 90 -1.87 14.71 9.61
C ALA A 90 -1.98 13.54 10.61
N LEU A 91 -1.04 12.60 10.57
CA LEU A 91 -1.04 11.40 11.43
C LEU A 91 -0.18 11.55 12.68
N VAL A 92 0.84 12.42 12.61
CA VAL A 92 1.80 12.65 13.69
C VAL A 92 1.96 14.16 13.86
N ASP A 93 1.86 14.63 15.10
CA ASP A 93 2.22 16.00 15.45
C ASP A 93 3.75 16.12 15.45
N ALA A 94 4.30 16.43 14.27
CA ALA A 94 5.74 16.49 14.02
C ALA A 94 6.10 17.68 13.13
N THR A 95 7.21 18.31 13.47
CA THR A 95 7.83 19.38 12.67
C THR A 95 8.53 18.80 11.43
N ASP A 96 8.74 19.65 10.41
CA ASP A 96 9.49 19.24 9.21
C ASP A 96 10.91 18.76 9.55
N HIS A 97 11.53 19.35 10.58
CA HIS A 97 12.84 18.94 11.06
C HIS A 97 12.82 17.53 11.64
N GLU A 98 11.84 17.18 12.47
CA GLU A 98 11.71 15.82 13.01
C GLU A 98 11.46 14.78 11.93
N ILE A 99 10.61 15.11 10.94
CA ILE A 99 10.39 14.24 9.78
C ILE A 99 11.69 14.05 9.00
N TYR A 100 12.45 15.11 8.74
CA TYR A 100 13.74 15.04 8.06
C TYR A 100 14.75 14.15 8.80
N VAL A 101 14.91 14.37 10.11
CA VAL A 101 15.83 13.59 10.95
C VAL A 101 15.40 12.12 10.97
N ALA A 102 14.11 11.82 11.12
CA ALA A 102 13.61 10.44 11.13
C ALA A 102 13.82 9.71 9.80
N LEU A 103 13.85 10.42 8.68
CA LEU A 103 14.09 9.83 7.35
C LEU A 103 15.58 9.66 7.03
N THR A 104 16.44 10.50 7.62
CA THR A 104 17.89 10.52 7.34
C THR A 104 18.74 9.85 8.43
N CYS A 105 18.18 9.53 9.59
CA CYS A 105 18.92 8.92 10.70
C CYS A 105 19.61 7.61 10.32
N SER A 106 19.05 6.84 9.38
CA SER A 106 19.63 5.59 8.87
C SER A 106 20.87 5.78 7.98
N TYR A 107 21.21 7.01 7.60
CA TYR A 107 22.38 7.35 6.77
C TYR A 107 23.57 7.89 7.58
N ASN A 108 23.42 8.06 8.90
CA ASN A 108 24.45 8.61 9.79
C ASN A 108 25.23 7.53 10.57
N GLU A 109 25.20 6.27 10.12
CA GLU A 109 26.14 5.21 10.55
C GLU A 109 27.17 4.92 9.45
#